data_AF-A0AAW6TWN7-F1
#
_entry.id   AF-A0AAW6TWN7-F1
#
_cell.length_a   1.000
_cell.length_b   1.000
_cell.length_c   1.000
_cell.angle_alpha   90.00
_cell.angle_beta   90.00
_cell.angle_gamma   90.00
#
_symmetry.space_group_name_H-M   'P 1'
#
loop_
_entity.id
_entity.type
_entity.pdbx_description
1 polymer ?
#
loop_
_entity_poly.entity_id
_entity_poly.type
_entity_poly.pdbx_seq_one_letter_code
_entity_poly.pdbx_strand_id
1 'polypeptide(L)'
;MRLVIVVGAILTFLSCSMPAQAQCPLDHFIIGCNHDGIEGTEDDWKLFVDSSQKYRNSGQVEYAEWFYPLRESIFSTYGYRIGEPGFDAFQRTNANAPHTYDPNRALAGEGDLDYRVIVECVDLSDGLRAVHREYPQFTIAGAGDGFDHSSIHALRGDGHIHLSYQAVDGESLHWITYRLHDELGLYEPSEPFTIVFNVEPLAGDLVVDGVVDLADLAALSQYWLRPDSSRHNDYWERADTNRDGVVDLVDFAHLARNWRVVATP
;
A
#
# COMPACT_ATOMS: atom_id res chain seq x y z
N MET A 1 -26.90 -53.68 -50.09
CA MET A 1 -28.04 -52.82 -49.70
C MET A 1 -27.74 -52.26 -48.31
N ARG A 2 -27.57 -50.94 -48.21
CA ARG A 2 -27.50 -50.05 -47.02
C ARG A 2 -26.39 -50.28 -45.97
N LEU A 3 -25.25 -49.66 -46.25
CA LEU A 3 -24.27 -49.15 -45.28
C LEU A 3 -24.89 -47.92 -44.60
N VAL A 4 -25.20 -47.99 -43.31
CA VAL A 4 -25.66 -46.82 -42.52
C VAL A 4 -24.45 -46.26 -41.79
N ILE A 5 -23.93 -45.16 -42.34
CA ILE A 5 -22.95 -44.28 -41.72
C ILE A 5 -23.70 -43.48 -40.65
N VAL A 6 -23.44 -43.75 -39.36
CA VAL A 6 -23.86 -42.87 -38.27
C VAL A 6 -22.69 -41.93 -37.98
N VAL A 7 -22.67 -40.84 -38.72
CA VAL A 7 -21.96 -39.61 -38.36
C VAL A 7 -22.86 -38.84 -37.41
N GLY A 8 -22.27 -38.34 -36.31
CA GLY A 8 -22.82 -37.17 -35.64
C GLY A 8 -23.12 -37.36 -34.15
N ALA A 9 -22.16 -36.96 -33.31
CA ALA A 9 -22.35 -36.04 -32.19
C ALA A 9 -21.06 -35.94 -31.36
N ILE A 10 -19.99 -35.36 -31.93
CA ILE A 10 -18.97 -34.71 -31.09
C ILE A 10 -19.50 -33.30 -30.85
N LEU A 11 -20.46 -33.19 -29.94
CA LEU A 11 -20.99 -31.92 -29.47
C LEU A 11 -20.03 -31.40 -28.40
N THR A 12 -19.17 -30.47 -28.82
CA THR A 12 -18.80 -29.24 -28.08
C THR A 12 -18.91 -29.32 -26.56
N PHE A 13 -17.90 -29.90 -25.91
CA PHE A 13 -17.44 -29.44 -24.59
C PHE A 13 -16.21 -28.55 -24.79
N LEU A 14 -16.36 -27.46 -25.57
CA LEU A 14 -15.57 -26.25 -25.33
C LEU A 14 -16.29 -25.49 -24.21
N SER A 15 -16.35 -26.10 -23.03
CA SER A 15 -16.78 -25.42 -21.82
C SER A 15 -15.73 -24.37 -21.50
N CYS A 16 -16.12 -23.12 -21.71
CA CYS A 16 -15.48 -21.87 -21.35
C CYS A 16 -14.57 -22.05 -20.12
N SER A 17 -13.31 -22.35 -20.36
CA SER A 17 -12.27 -22.21 -19.34
C SER A 17 -11.99 -20.71 -19.31
N MET A 18 -12.91 -19.95 -18.69
CA MET A 18 -12.54 -18.59 -18.32
C MET A 18 -11.36 -18.74 -17.36
N PRO A 19 -10.19 -18.17 -17.68
CA PRO A 19 -9.06 -18.23 -16.76
C PRO A 19 -9.55 -17.61 -15.45
N ALA A 20 -9.61 -18.42 -14.40
CA ALA A 20 -9.81 -17.91 -13.06
C ALA A 20 -8.55 -17.08 -12.75
N GLN A 21 -8.64 -15.76 -12.96
CA GLN A 21 -7.60 -14.86 -12.51
C GLN A 21 -7.68 -14.85 -11.00
N ALA A 22 -6.74 -15.53 -10.35
CA ALA A 22 -6.51 -15.39 -8.93
C ALA A 22 -6.01 -13.96 -8.71
N GLN A 23 -6.95 -13.03 -8.48
CA GLN A 23 -6.58 -11.74 -7.92
C GLN A 23 -5.99 -12.02 -6.54
N CYS A 24 -4.84 -11.42 -6.27
CA CYS A 24 -4.26 -11.47 -4.95
C CYS A 24 -5.33 -11.02 -3.92
N PRO A 25 -5.61 -11.82 -2.88
CA PRO A 25 -6.74 -11.57 -1.99
C PRO A 25 -6.57 -10.32 -1.13
N LEU A 26 -5.35 -9.80 -0.95
CA LEU A 26 -5.11 -8.58 -0.16
C LEU A 26 -4.48 -7.46 -1.01
N ASP A 27 -4.27 -6.34 -0.34
CA ASP A 27 -4.05 -5.05 -0.98
C ASP A 27 -2.59 -4.86 -1.41
N HIS A 28 -2.39 -4.08 -2.46
CA HIS A 28 -1.08 -3.69 -2.95
C HIS A 28 -1.01 -2.19 -3.05
N PHE A 29 0.11 -1.64 -2.60
CA PHE A 29 0.48 -0.24 -2.81
C PHE A 29 1.05 -0.12 -4.21
N ILE A 30 0.42 0.69 -5.07
CA ILE A 30 0.81 0.78 -6.47
C ILE A 30 1.78 1.96 -6.64
N ILE A 31 3.00 1.65 -7.05
CA ILE A 31 4.06 2.62 -7.31
C ILE A 31 3.82 3.25 -8.68
N GLY A 32 3.93 4.58 -8.74
CA GLY A 32 3.84 5.35 -9.97
C GLY A 32 4.64 6.65 -9.95
N CYS A 33 4.54 7.39 -11.04
CA CYS A 33 4.90 8.80 -11.17
C CYS A 33 3.73 9.58 -11.76
N ASN A 34 3.75 10.92 -11.75
CA ASN A 34 2.63 11.72 -12.26
C ASN A 34 1.31 11.36 -11.53
N HIS A 35 1.14 11.83 -10.31
CA HIS A 35 0.00 11.44 -9.48
C HIS A 35 -1.34 11.86 -10.11
N ASP A 36 -1.41 13.03 -10.74
CA ASP A 36 -2.65 13.51 -11.37
C ASP A 36 -2.97 12.84 -12.73
N GLY A 37 -1.99 12.14 -13.32
CA GLY A 37 -2.10 11.44 -14.59
C GLY A 37 -2.19 12.37 -15.81
N ILE A 38 -1.81 13.65 -15.67
CA ILE A 38 -1.84 14.68 -16.69
C ILE A 38 -0.41 14.96 -17.13
N GLU A 39 -0.08 14.70 -18.39
CA GLU A 39 1.26 14.96 -18.91
C GLU A 39 1.59 16.47 -18.96
N GLY A 40 2.81 16.83 -18.57
CA GLY A 40 3.34 18.19 -18.64
C GLY A 40 3.15 19.01 -17.34
N THR A 41 2.79 18.35 -16.24
CA THR A 41 2.64 18.96 -14.91
C THR A 41 3.92 18.84 -14.07
N GLU A 42 3.94 19.50 -12.92
CA GLU A 42 5.12 19.51 -12.04
C GLU A 42 5.42 18.12 -11.42
N ASP A 43 4.44 17.22 -11.35
CA ASP A 43 4.58 15.90 -10.74
C ASP A 43 4.89 14.77 -11.74
N ASP A 44 5.11 15.09 -13.02
CA ASP A 44 5.51 14.13 -14.07
C ASP A 44 6.67 13.21 -13.65
N TRP A 45 7.60 13.77 -12.88
CA TRP A 45 8.81 13.09 -12.42
C TRP A 45 8.81 12.83 -10.92
N LYS A 46 7.67 12.96 -10.24
CA LYS A 46 7.57 12.71 -8.80
C LYS A 46 6.97 11.34 -8.55
N LEU A 47 7.68 10.51 -7.78
CA LEU A 47 7.14 9.22 -7.34
C LEU A 47 5.93 9.44 -6.42
N PHE A 48 4.97 8.53 -6.51
CA PHE A 48 3.88 8.45 -5.56
C PHE A 48 3.49 6.99 -5.32
N VAL A 49 2.70 6.78 -4.27
CA VAL A 49 2.04 5.52 -3.98
C VAL A 49 0.54 5.73 -4.06
N ASP A 50 -0.13 4.98 -4.94
CA ASP A 50 -1.58 4.86 -4.89
C ASP A 50 -1.95 3.92 -3.73
N SER A 51 -2.40 4.54 -2.64
CA SER A 51 -2.86 3.86 -1.42
C SER A 51 -4.34 3.53 -1.45
N SER A 52 -5.05 3.68 -2.58
CA SER A 52 -6.52 3.52 -2.58
C SER A 52 -7.01 2.13 -2.20
N GLN A 53 -6.13 1.13 -2.26
CA GLN A 53 -6.45 -0.25 -1.88
C GLN A 53 -6.18 -0.52 -0.40
N LYS A 54 -5.55 0.41 0.31
CA LYS A 54 -5.17 0.26 1.71
C LYS A 54 -6.40 -0.05 2.57
N TYR A 55 -6.28 -1.06 3.41
CA TYR A 55 -7.31 -1.59 4.33
C TYR A 55 -8.59 -2.15 3.69
N ARG A 56 -8.65 -2.30 2.37
CA ARG A 56 -9.84 -2.85 1.70
C ARG A 56 -10.26 -4.21 2.27
N ASN A 57 -9.30 -5.00 2.74
CA ASN A 57 -9.51 -6.33 3.31
C ASN A 57 -9.33 -6.41 4.84
N SER A 58 -9.52 -5.31 5.55
CA SER A 58 -9.25 -5.24 6.99
C SER A 58 -10.36 -5.81 7.89
N GLY A 59 -11.58 -6.05 7.38
CA GLY A 59 -12.67 -6.63 8.18
C GLY A 59 -13.80 -7.27 7.35
N GLN A 60 -15.02 -7.34 7.91
CA GLN A 60 -16.17 -7.98 7.24
C GLN A 60 -16.72 -7.16 6.07
N VAL A 61 -16.54 -5.84 6.13
CA VAL A 61 -16.88 -4.91 5.05
C VAL A 61 -15.60 -4.26 4.53
N GLU A 62 -15.65 -3.79 3.29
CA GLU A 62 -14.53 -3.09 2.68
C GLU A 62 -14.14 -1.87 3.54
N TYR A 63 -12.85 -1.75 3.89
CA TYR A 63 -12.34 -0.68 4.76
C TYR A 63 -13.00 -0.62 6.15
N ALA A 64 -13.48 -1.76 6.65
CA ALA A 64 -14.12 -1.84 7.97
C ALA A 64 -13.22 -1.27 9.07
N GLU A 65 -11.95 -1.65 9.02
CA GLU A 65 -10.93 -1.24 9.98
C GLU A 65 -9.89 -0.37 9.28
N TRP A 66 -9.41 0.67 9.95
CA TRP A 66 -8.41 1.62 9.41
C TRP A 66 -6.98 1.21 9.73
N PHE A 67 -6.80 -0.10 9.85
CA PHE A 67 -5.58 -0.80 10.16
C PHE A 67 -5.71 -2.24 9.63
N TYR A 68 -4.61 -2.95 9.47
CA TYR A 68 -4.63 -4.38 9.18
C TYR A 68 -4.62 -5.20 10.48
N PRO A 69 -5.63 -6.05 10.75
CA PRO A 69 -5.58 -6.92 11.91
C PRO A 69 -4.51 -8.01 11.71
N LEU A 70 -3.57 -8.11 12.65
CA LEU A 70 -2.61 -9.22 12.64
C LEU A 70 -3.26 -10.48 13.19
N ARG A 71 -2.76 -11.63 12.77
CA ARG A 71 -3.23 -12.94 13.20
C ARG A 71 -2.14 -13.69 13.92
N GLU A 72 -2.53 -14.45 14.94
CA GLU A 72 -1.61 -15.31 15.67
C GLU A 72 -0.86 -16.25 14.70
N SER A 73 0.42 -16.43 14.96
CA SER A 73 1.36 -17.18 14.16
C SER A 73 1.96 -18.31 14.97
N ILE A 74 2.37 -19.37 14.26
CA ILE A 74 3.08 -20.50 14.89
C ILE A 74 4.52 -20.15 15.32
N PHE A 75 5.03 -18.97 14.96
CA PHE A 75 6.38 -18.54 15.29
C PHE A 75 6.40 -17.82 16.65
N SER A 76 7.33 -18.21 17.52
CA SER A 76 7.36 -17.71 18.90
C SER A 76 7.91 -16.29 19.07
N THR A 77 8.78 -15.82 18.17
CA THR A 77 9.43 -14.50 18.31
C THR A 77 8.57 -13.36 17.75
N TYR A 78 7.81 -13.66 16.70
CA TYR A 78 6.83 -12.75 16.11
C TYR A 78 5.51 -13.51 16.07
N GLY A 79 4.84 -13.48 17.21
CA GLY A 79 3.63 -14.26 17.49
C GLY A 79 2.45 -13.83 16.63
N TYR A 80 2.54 -12.69 15.94
CA TYR A 80 1.46 -12.15 15.14
C TYR A 80 1.96 -11.72 13.77
N ARG A 81 1.15 -11.97 12.73
CA ARG A 81 1.52 -11.60 11.36
C ARG A 81 0.32 -11.41 10.45
N ILE A 82 0.57 -10.71 9.36
CA ILE A 82 -0.22 -10.72 8.14
C ILE A 82 0.72 -10.93 6.95
N GLY A 83 0.25 -11.58 5.89
CA GLY A 83 1.09 -11.98 4.75
C GLY A 83 1.20 -10.95 3.63
N GLU A 84 0.41 -9.88 3.70
CA GLU A 84 0.24 -8.76 2.77
C GLU A 84 -0.34 -7.58 3.63
N PRO A 85 -0.31 -6.31 3.22
CA PRO A 85 -0.17 -5.79 1.86
C PRO A 85 1.23 -5.85 1.24
N GLY A 86 1.28 -5.77 -0.07
CA GLY A 86 2.49 -5.77 -0.88
C GLY A 86 2.73 -4.47 -1.65
N PHE A 87 3.68 -4.50 -2.58
CA PHE A 87 3.93 -3.43 -3.54
C PHE A 87 3.71 -3.94 -4.97
N ASP A 88 3.10 -3.11 -5.81
CA ASP A 88 2.99 -3.31 -7.26
C ASP A 88 3.43 -2.03 -7.96
N ALA A 89 3.48 -2.01 -9.28
CA ALA A 89 3.74 -0.81 -10.06
C ALA A 89 2.70 -0.62 -11.16
N PHE A 90 2.39 0.63 -11.49
CA PHE A 90 1.60 0.91 -12.68
C PHE A 90 2.29 0.33 -13.93
N GLN A 91 1.50 -0.33 -14.75
CA GLN A 91 1.91 -1.04 -15.94
C GLN A 91 1.55 -0.22 -17.17
N ARG A 92 2.55 0.07 -17.99
CA ARG A 92 2.35 0.82 -19.24
C ARG A 92 1.85 -0.04 -20.41
N THR A 93 2.16 -1.34 -20.41
CA THR A 93 2.05 -2.18 -21.61
C THR A 93 0.97 -3.25 -21.56
N ASN A 94 0.42 -3.54 -20.37
CA ASN A 94 -0.56 -4.60 -20.18
C ASN A 94 -1.97 -4.04 -19.95
N ALA A 95 -2.67 -3.67 -21.03
CA ALA A 95 -4.02 -3.10 -20.99
C ALA A 95 -5.09 -3.98 -20.29
N ASN A 96 -4.77 -5.26 -20.05
CA ASN A 96 -5.67 -6.19 -19.36
C ASN A 96 -5.39 -6.28 -17.86
N ALA A 97 -4.41 -5.55 -17.32
CA ALA A 97 -4.16 -5.51 -15.89
C ALA A 97 -5.26 -4.67 -15.20
N PRO A 98 -6.12 -5.28 -14.37
CA PRO A 98 -7.38 -4.66 -13.95
C PRO A 98 -7.20 -3.44 -13.03
N HIS A 99 -6.09 -3.37 -12.30
CA HIS A 99 -5.86 -2.35 -11.28
C HIS A 99 -4.55 -1.58 -11.44
N THR A 100 -3.64 -2.08 -12.28
CA THR A 100 -2.32 -1.49 -12.46
C THR A 100 -2.12 -0.92 -13.86
N TYR A 101 -3.01 -1.14 -14.83
CA TYR A 101 -2.83 -0.53 -16.14
C TYR A 101 -3.16 0.97 -16.10
N ASP A 102 -2.11 1.79 -16.10
CA ASP A 102 -2.21 3.23 -16.31
C ASP A 102 -0.91 3.74 -16.96
N PRO A 103 -0.90 3.96 -18.28
CA PRO A 103 0.32 4.36 -18.98
C PRO A 103 0.77 5.79 -18.67
N ASN A 104 -0.09 6.65 -18.11
CA ASN A 104 0.27 8.02 -17.74
C ASN A 104 0.94 8.05 -16.36
N ARG A 105 0.57 7.11 -15.49
CA ARG A 105 1.10 7.02 -14.13
C ARG A 105 2.20 5.98 -13.94
N ALA A 106 2.49 5.20 -15.00
CA ALA A 106 3.55 4.22 -15.03
C ALA A 106 4.93 4.86 -15.21
N LEU A 107 5.92 4.31 -14.52
CA LEU A 107 7.31 4.70 -14.67
C LEU A 107 7.76 4.51 -16.13
N ALA A 108 8.43 5.53 -16.68
CA ALA A 108 9.05 5.49 -17.98
C ALA A 108 10.45 4.88 -17.93
N GLY A 109 10.71 3.90 -18.80
CA GLY A 109 12.01 3.24 -18.94
C GLY A 109 12.02 1.79 -18.46
N GLU A 110 13.21 1.20 -18.44
CA GLU A 110 13.49 -0.12 -17.88
C GLU A 110 14.02 0.00 -16.45
N GLY A 111 13.45 -0.74 -15.51
CA GLY A 111 13.96 -0.84 -14.14
C GLY A 111 15.40 -1.39 -14.12
N ASP A 112 16.20 -0.90 -13.19
CA ASP A 112 17.66 -1.11 -13.07
C ASP A 112 18.53 -0.53 -14.20
N LEU A 113 17.92 0.10 -15.21
CA LEU A 113 18.64 0.76 -16.28
C LEU A 113 18.36 2.27 -16.28
N ASP A 114 17.10 2.66 -16.40
CA ASP A 114 16.66 4.06 -16.46
C ASP A 114 16.28 4.59 -15.07
N TYR A 115 15.78 3.73 -14.19
CA TYR A 115 15.44 4.05 -12.81
C TYR A 115 15.70 2.85 -11.88
N ARG A 116 15.84 3.12 -10.59
CA ARG A 116 15.87 2.10 -9.54
C ARG A 116 15.09 2.57 -8.33
N VAL A 117 13.84 2.11 -8.22
CA VAL A 117 12.96 2.44 -7.10
C VAL A 117 13.32 1.62 -5.87
N ILE A 118 13.70 2.32 -4.81
CA ILE A 118 13.89 1.78 -3.47
C ILE A 118 12.65 2.08 -2.63
N VAL A 119 12.14 1.04 -1.96
CA VAL A 119 11.14 1.18 -0.89
C VAL A 119 11.90 1.28 0.43
N GLU A 120 12.00 2.48 0.97
CA GLU A 120 12.73 2.79 2.21
C GLU A 120 11.75 2.85 3.39
N CYS A 121 12.11 2.22 4.50
CA CYS A 121 11.46 2.42 5.78
C CYS A 121 12.00 3.70 6.43
N VAL A 122 11.13 4.70 6.56
CA VAL A 122 11.46 5.98 7.20
C VAL A 122 11.39 5.85 8.71
N ASP A 123 10.38 5.14 9.20
CA ASP A 123 10.15 4.89 10.62
C ASP A 123 9.28 3.64 10.80
N LEU A 124 9.30 3.04 11.99
CA LEU A 124 8.43 1.93 12.35
C LEU A 124 8.31 1.77 13.87
N SER A 125 7.24 1.11 14.29
CA SER A 125 7.04 0.81 15.70
C SER A 125 7.97 -0.27 16.23
N ASP A 126 8.27 -0.15 17.53
CA ASP A 126 8.99 -1.20 18.25
C ASP A 126 8.26 -2.54 18.14
N GLY A 127 9.03 -3.60 17.88
CA GLY A 127 8.51 -4.96 17.78
C GLY A 127 7.78 -5.29 16.48
N LEU A 128 7.70 -4.37 15.51
CA LEU A 128 7.26 -4.66 14.15
C LEU A 128 8.46 -4.95 13.24
N ARG A 129 8.25 -5.81 12.24
CA ARG A 129 9.12 -5.91 11.06
C ARG A 129 8.31 -6.26 9.81
N ALA A 130 8.84 -5.94 8.64
CA ALA A 130 8.33 -6.43 7.36
C ALA A 130 9.35 -7.37 6.71
N VAL A 131 8.89 -8.48 6.15
CA VAL A 131 9.75 -9.50 5.54
C VAL A 131 9.19 -9.86 4.17
N HIS A 132 10.03 -9.81 3.13
CA HIS A 132 9.59 -10.28 1.82
C HIS A 132 9.27 -11.78 1.87
N ARG A 133 8.08 -12.16 1.42
CA ARG A 133 7.54 -13.53 1.58
C ARG A 133 8.44 -14.61 0.97
N GLU A 134 8.98 -14.34 -0.21
CA GLU A 134 9.82 -15.28 -0.97
C GLU A 134 11.33 -15.05 -0.78
N TYR A 135 11.73 -13.92 -0.21
CA TYR A 135 13.11 -13.48 -0.12
C TYR A 135 13.40 -12.95 1.28
N PRO A 136 13.47 -13.82 2.31
CA PRO A 136 13.57 -13.39 3.69
C PRO A 136 14.82 -12.55 4.01
N GLN A 137 15.83 -12.57 3.14
CA GLN A 137 16.98 -11.67 3.23
C GLN A 137 16.59 -10.19 3.13
N PHE A 138 15.43 -9.88 2.54
CA PHE A 138 14.83 -8.56 2.57
C PHE A 138 13.94 -8.47 3.81
N THR A 139 14.57 -8.12 4.92
CA THR A 139 13.91 -7.83 6.19
C THR A 139 14.09 -6.35 6.49
N ILE A 140 12.99 -5.68 6.78
CA ILE A 140 12.91 -4.32 7.27
C ILE A 140 12.58 -4.40 8.74
N ALA A 141 13.52 -4.03 9.60
CA ALA A 141 13.37 -4.08 11.06
C ALA A 141 13.85 -2.79 11.75
N GLY A 142 14.27 -1.79 10.99
CA GLY A 142 14.75 -0.50 11.45
C GLY A 142 14.49 0.61 10.43
N ALA A 143 14.43 1.85 10.90
CA ALA A 143 14.49 3.02 10.02
C ALA A 143 15.78 3.02 9.19
N GLY A 144 15.67 3.38 7.92
CA GLY A 144 16.73 3.32 6.91
C GLY A 144 16.89 1.95 6.24
N ASP A 145 16.26 0.89 6.75
CA ASP A 145 16.16 -0.37 6.01
C ASP A 145 15.26 -0.20 4.78
N GLY A 146 15.44 -1.05 3.77
CA GLY A 146 14.60 -1.01 2.58
C GLY A 146 14.88 -2.18 1.65
N PHE A 147 14.26 -2.15 0.48
CA PHE A 147 14.57 -3.08 -0.60
C PHE A 147 14.45 -2.40 -1.97
N ASP A 148 15.20 -2.94 -2.92
CA ASP A 148 15.14 -2.53 -4.32
C ASP A 148 13.97 -3.24 -5.02
N HIS A 149 12.90 -2.49 -5.26
CA HIS A 149 11.71 -2.99 -5.97
C HIS A 149 12.05 -3.32 -7.42
N SER A 150 12.89 -2.50 -8.06
CA SER A 150 13.27 -2.66 -9.48
C SER A 150 14.07 -3.94 -9.70
N SER A 151 15.06 -4.22 -8.85
CA SER A 151 15.80 -5.48 -8.86
C SER A 151 14.90 -6.70 -8.69
N ILE A 152 13.95 -6.66 -7.75
CA ILE A 152 13.04 -7.78 -7.53
C ILE A 152 12.13 -7.97 -8.74
N HIS A 153 11.62 -6.89 -9.33
CA HIS A 153 10.84 -6.92 -10.55
C HIS A 153 11.64 -7.54 -11.71
N ALA A 154 12.88 -7.10 -11.94
CA ALA A 154 13.73 -7.65 -12.98
C ALA A 154 14.02 -9.15 -12.79
N LEU A 155 14.19 -9.60 -11.54
CA LEU A 155 14.42 -11.01 -11.21
C LEU A 155 13.20 -11.90 -11.45
N ARG A 156 12.00 -11.41 -11.16
CA ARG A 156 10.75 -12.19 -11.25
C ARG A 156 10.07 -12.08 -12.61
N GLY A 157 10.28 -10.97 -13.31
CA GLY A 157 9.49 -10.58 -14.48
C GLY A 157 8.09 -10.06 -14.14
N ASP A 158 7.78 -9.84 -12.86
CA ASP A 158 6.59 -9.13 -12.40
C ASP A 158 6.93 -8.12 -11.29
N GLY A 159 6.29 -6.95 -11.32
CA GLY A 159 6.50 -5.88 -10.32
C GLY A 159 5.79 -6.14 -8.99
N HIS A 160 5.29 -7.37 -8.80
CA HIS A 160 4.37 -7.74 -7.75
C HIS A 160 5.13 -8.34 -6.56
N ILE A 161 5.12 -7.64 -5.43
CA ILE A 161 5.91 -7.96 -4.24
C ILE A 161 5.00 -8.18 -3.06
N HIS A 162 5.11 -9.34 -2.41
CA HIS A 162 4.39 -9.64 -1.17
C HIS A 162 5.27 -9.44 0.06
N LEU A 163 4.81 -8.62 1.00
CA LEU A 163 5.45 -8.45 2.31
C LEU A 163 4.63 -9.11 3.40
N SER A 164 5.30 -9.84 4.29
CA SER A 164 4.73 -10.29 5.54
C SER A 164 5.13 -9.35 6.68
N TYR A 165 4.16 -8.66 7.24
CA TYR A 165 4.34 -7.86 8.46
C TYR A 165 4.19 -8.77 9.67
N GLN A 166 5.11 -8.61 10.62
CA GLN A 166 5.26 -9.50 11.76
C GLN A 166 5.47 -8.66 13.00
N ALA A 167 4.66 -8.91 14.03
CA ALA A 167 4.72 -8.20 15.30
C ALA A 167 4.96 -9.16 16.47
N VAL A 168 5.56 -8.63 17.53
CA VAL A 168 5.79 -9.35 18.79
C VAL A 168 4.49 -9.62 19.55
N ASP A 169 3.47 -8.77 19.38
CA ASP A 169 2.15 -8.91 19.97
C ASP A 169 1.00 -8.53 19.01
N GLY A 170 -0.23 -8.79 19.44
CA GLY A 170 -1.46 -8.62 18.65
C GLY A 170 -2.42 -7.59 19.23
N GLU A 171 -1.99 -6.86 20.26
CA GLU A 171 -2.84 -5.96 21.05
C GLU A 171 -2.42 -4.50 20.84
N SER A 172 -1.10 -4.25 20.71
CA SER A 172 -0.55 -2.92 20.56
C SER A 172 -0.74 -2.34 19.16
N LEU A 173 -0.78 -1.02 19.08
CA LEU A 173 -0.61 -0.26 17.84
C LEU A 173 0.75 -0.56 17.23
N HIS A 174 0.77 -1.07 16.00
CA HIS A 174 2.00 -1.14 15.21
C HIS A 174 1.86 -0.37 13.90
N TRP A 175 2.95 0.22 13.45
CA TRP A 175 2.96 1.01 12.22
C TRP A 175 4.32 0.92 11.53
N ILE A 176 4.31 1.20 10.24
CA ILE A 176 5.51 1.36 9.43
C ILE A 176 5.30 2.48 8.42
N THR A 177 6.26 3.39 8.35
CA THR A 177 6.27 4.52 7.44
C THR A 177 7.27 4.23 6.34
N TYR A 178 6.81 4.27 5.10
CA TYR A 178 7.61 4.07 3.91
C TYR A 178 7.79 5.37 3.14
N ARG A 179 8.82 5.42 2.32
CA ARG A 179 9.03 6.41 1.27
C ARG A 179 9.67 5.74 0.07
N LEU A 180 9.27 6.15 -1.13
CA LEU A 180 9.90 5.72 -2.36
C LEU A 180 10.95 6.75 -2.77
N HIS A 181 12.09 6.27 -3.24
CA HIS A 181 13.04 7.13 -3.94
C HIS A 181 13.70 6.37 -5.09
N ASP A 182 14.16 7.11 -6.09
CA ASP A 182 14.94 6.57 -7.20
C ASP A 182 16.43 6.76 -6.96
N GLU A 183 17.17 5.66 -6.84
CA GLU A 183 18.63 5.68 -6.65
C GLU A 183 19.39 6.22 -7.87
N LEU A 184 18.81 6.16 -9.07
CA LEU A 184 19.42 6.70 -10.30
C LEU A 184 19.08 8.18 -10.52
N GLY A 185 18.13 8.72 -9.77
CA GLY A 185 17.79 10.14 -9.73
C GLY A 185 16.98 10.66 -10.92
N LEU A 186 16.30 9.79 -11.67
CA LEU A 186 15.33 10.19 -12.68
C LEU A 186 14.07 10.76 -12.05
N TYR A 187 13.61 10.16 -10.94
CA TYR A 187 12.41 10.59 -10.23
C TYR A 187 12.70 11.26 -8.87
N GLU A 188 11.92 12.28 -8.54
CA GLU A 188 11.86 12.85 -7.21
C GLU A 188 11.22 11.85 -6.22
N PRO A 189 11.65 11.84 -4.94
CA PRO A 189 11.08 10.96 -3.93
C PRO A 189 9.58 11.19 -3.71
N SER A 190 8.89 10.13 -3.29
CA SER A 190 7.50 10.26 -2.85
C SER A 190 7.40 10.99 -1.52
N GLU A 191 6.21 11.53 -1.24
CA GLU A 191 5.84 11.77 0.16
C GLU A 191 5.89 10.45 0.93
N PRO A 192 6.20 10.47 2.24
CA PRO A 192 6.05 9.28 3.06
C PRO A 192 4.59 8.80 3.07
N PHE A 193 4.37 7.56 3.47
CA PHE A 193 3.05 7.03 3.74
C PHE A 193 3.14 5.96 4.83
N THR A 194 2.13 5.85 5.67
CA THR A 194 2.20 5.03 6.90
C THR A 194 1.14 3.95 6.86
N ILE A 195 1.51 2.71 7.17
CA ILE A 195 0.58 1.58 7.30
C ILE A 195 0.40 1.27 8.77
N VAL A 196 -0.84 1.01 9.19
CA VAL A 196 -1.18 0.72 10.58
C VAL A 196 -1.69 -0.72 10.74
N PHE A 197 -1.40 -1.32 11.89
CA PHE A 197 -1.75 -2.69 12.24
C PHE A 197 -2.36 -2.76 13.65
N ASN A 198 -3.25 -3.75 13.84
CA ASN A 198 -3.97 -4.12 15.08
C ASN A 198 -4.94 -3.10 15.69
N VAL A 199 -4.56 -1.83 15.76
CA VAL A 199 -5.30 -0.80 16.49
C VAL A 199 -5.44 0.42 15.61
N GLU A 200 -6.64 1.02 15.58
CA GLU A 200 -6.85 2.30 14.93
C GLU A 200 -6.13 3.39 15.74
N PRO A 201 -5.31 4.26 15.11
CA PRO A 201 -4.66 5.36 15.82
C PRO A 201 -5.68 6.29 16.47
N LEU A 202 -5.27 7.02 17.50
CA LEU A 202 -6.12 8.04 18.09
C LEU A 202 -6.49 9.07 17.02
N ALA A 203 -7.74 9.55 17.01
CA ALA A 203 -8.11 10.61 16.10
C ALA A 203 -7.21 11.84 16.31
N GLY A 204 -6.51 12.27 15.24
CA GLY A 204 -5.51 13.33 15.30
C GLY A 204 -4.09 12.89 15.63
N ASP A 205 -3.80 11.58 15.79
CA ASP A 205 -2.44 11.01 15.72
C ASP A 205 -2.10 10.79 14.24
N LEU A 206 -1.65 11.87 13.60
CA LEU A 206 -1.45 11.96 12.15
C LEU A 206 -0.08 11.44 11.72
N VAL A 207 0.94 11.57 12.57
CA VAL A 207 2.26 10.96 12.34
C VAL A 207 2.32 9.50 12.78
N VAL A 208 1.30 9.03 13.51
CA VAL A 208 1.12 7.65 13.98
C VAL A 208 2.28 7.20 14.85
N ASP A 209 2.56 7.94 15.92
CA ASP A 209 3.57 7.57 16.92
C ASP A 209 2.94 7.15 18.26
N GLY A 210 1.61 7.06 18.30
CA GLY A 210 0.84 6.70 19.47
C GLY A 210 0.61 7.87 20.42
N VAL A 211 0.99 9.11 20.09
CA VAL A 211 0.77 10.29 20.93
C VAL A 211 0.30 11.46 20.08
N VAL A 212 -0.81 12.10 20.49
CA VAL A 212 -1.26 13.32 19.80
C VAL A 212 -0.52 14.55 20.33
N ASP A 213 0.39 15.15 19.56
CA ASP A 213 1.19 16.29 19.98
C ASP A 213 1.46 17.34 18.88
N LEU A 214 2.53 18.13 19.05
CA LEU A 214 2.89 19.19 18.12
C LEU A 214 3.26 18.68 16.72
N ALA A 215 3.79 17.46 16.61
CA ALA A 215 4.07 16.83 15.33
C ALA A 215 2.77 16.64 14.52
N ASP A 216 1.69 16.21 15.18
CA ASP A 216 0.39 16.06 14.53
C ASP A 216 -0.25 17.38 14.15
N LEU A 217 -0.15 18.38 15.04
CA LEU A 217 -0.64 19.70 14.70
C LEU A 217 0.10 20.30 13.50
N ALA A 218 1.41 20.04 13.41
CA ALA A 218 2.21 20.44 12.25
C ALA A 218 1.76 19.69 10.99
N ALA A 219 1.52 18.38 11.06
CA ALA A 219 0.99 17.58 9.94
C ALA A 219 -0.39 18.08 9.49
N LEU A 220 -1.33 18.31 10.42
CA LEU A 220 -2.66 18.85 10.13
C LEU A 220 -2.57 20.18 9.37
N SER A 221 -1.65 21.06 9.78
CA SER A 221 -1.51 22.40 9.19
C SER A 221 -1.11 22.38 7.71
N GLN A 222 -0.46 21.32 7.23
CA GLN A 222 -0.06 21.18 5.82
C GLN A 222 -1.27 20.98 4.89
N TYR A 223 -2.37 20.47 5.46
CA TYR A 223 -3.58 20.10 4.74
C TYR A 223 -4.78 20.97 5.09
N TRP A 224 -4.60 21.98 5.95
CA TRP A 224 -5.66 22.87 6.41
C TRP A 224 -6.46 23.48 5.26
N LEU A 225 -7.78 23.26 5.28
CA LEU A 225 -8.75 23.72 4.26
C LEU A 225 -8.46 23.23 2.84
N ARG A 226 -7.66 22.16 2.67
CA ARG A 226 -7.53 21.52 1.37
C ARG A 226 -8.81 20.72 1.08
N PRO A 227 -9.40 20.88 -0.12
CA PRO A 227 -10.50 20.03 -0.57
C PRO A 227 -9.97 18.67 -1.05
N ASP A 228 -10.90 17.77 -1.38
CA ASP A 228 -10.66 16.50 -2.06
C ASP A 228 -9.80 15.50 -1.26
N SER A 229 -9.90 15.55 0.08
CA SER A 229 -9.41 14.46 0.93
C SER A 229 -10.14 13.16 0.59
N SER A 230 -9.38 12.09 0.39
CA SER A 230 -9.89 10.76 0.02
C SER A 230 -8.82 9.67 0.21
N ARG A 231 -9.22 8.40 0.08
CA ARG A 231 -8.31 7.24 0.09
C ARG A 231 -7.14 7.28 -0.91
N HIS A 232 -7.19 8.15 -1.92
CA HIS A 232 -6.11 8.32 -2.88
C HIS A 232 -4.96 9.19 -2.34
N ASN A 233 -5.15 9.89 -1.21
CA ASN A 233 -4.17 10.77 -0.60
C ASN A 233 -3.98 10.46 0.89
N ASP A 234 -3.20 9.41 1.20
CA ASP A 234 -3.03 8.80 2.53
C ASP A 234 -2.90 9.77 3.72
N TYR A 235 -2.06 10.79 3.62
CA TYR A 235 -1.89 11.76 4.71
C TYR A 235 -3.06 12.74 4.84
N TRP A 236 -3.73 13.06 3.74
CA TRP A 236 -4.89 13.96 3.78
C TRP A 236 -6.07 13.22 4.38
N GLU A 237 -6.24 11.94 4.04
CA GLU A 237 -7.27 11.07 4.61
C GLU A 237 -7.15 10.90 6.14
N ARG A 238 -5.93 10.90 6.69
CA ARG A 238 -5.75 10.90 8.16
C ARG A 238 -6.05 12.24 8.79
N ALA A 239 -5.72 13.35 8.11
CA ALA A 239 -5.98 14.70 8.59
C ALA A 239 -7.49 15.02 8.58
N ASP A 240 -8.24 14.48 7.63
CA ASP A 240 -9.70 14.52 7.53
C ASP A 240 -10.32 13.39 8.38
N THR A 241 -10.17 13.54 9.69
CA THR A 241 -10.59 12.58 10.70
C THR A 241 -12.10 12.28 10.69
N ASN A 242 -12.94 13.20 10.20
CA ASN A 242 -14.39 12.97 10.05
C ASN A 242 -14.79 12.44 8.66
N ARG A 243 -13.85 12.47 7.69
CA ARG A 243 -13.96 11.97 6.32
C ARG A 243 -15.05 12.64 5.50
N ASP A 244 -15.22 13.95 5.68
CA ASP A 244 -16.16 14.73 4.88
C ASP A 244 -15.55 15.29 3.59
N GLY A 245 -14.26 15.02 3.36
CA GLY A 245 -13.50 15.42 2.17
C GLY A 245 -12.75 16.74 2.35
N VAL A 246 -12.81 17.37 3.53
CA VAL A 246 -12.16 18.66 3.80
C VAL A 246 -11.52 18.66 5.20
N VAL A 247 -10.25 18.99 5.29
CA VAL A 247 -9.58 19.16 6.59
C VAL A 247 -9.95 20.51 7.20
N ASP A 248 -10.73 20.53 8.28
CA ASP A 248 -11.23 21.77 8.88
C ASP A 248 -11.26 21.79 10.42
N LEU A 249 -12.07 22.69 11.00
CA LEU A 249 -12.19 22.85 12.44
C LEU A 249 -12.77 21.62 13.16
N VAL A 250 -13.54 20.78 12.47
CA VAL A 250 -14.03 19.52 13.02
C VAL A 250 -12.86 18.57 13.26
N ASP A 251 -11.94 18.46 12.31
CA ASP A 251 -10.75 17.61 12.46
C ASP A 251 -9.79 18.12 13.51
N PHE A 252 -9.57 19.43 13.53
CA PHE A 252 -8.82 20.06 14.61
C PHE A 252 -9.45 19.76 15.98
N ALA A 253 -10.78 19.73 16.09
CA ALA A 253 -11.44 19.41 17.35
C ALA A 253 -11.21 17.95 17.77
N HIS A 254 -11.15 17.00 16.83
CA HIS A 254 -10.77 15.61 17.12
C HIS A 254 -9.32 15.51 17.63
N LEU A 255 -8.37 16.17 16.96
CA LEU A 255 -6.98 16.26 17.42
C LEU A 255 -6.90 16.88 18.83
N ALA A 256 -7.53 18.03 19.04
CA ALA A 256 -7.50 18.74 20.32
C ALA A 256 -8.10 17.91 21.47
N ARG A 257 -9.11 17.08 21.19
CA ARG A 257 -9.71 16.17 22.18
C ARG A 257 -8.73 15.11 22.68
N ASN A 258 -7.80 14.67 21.83
CA ASN A 258 -6.81 13.66 22.16
C ASN A 258 -5.44 14.26 22.52
N TRP A 259 -5.32 15.58 22.62
CA TRP A 259 -4.04 16.26 22.87
C TRP A 259 -3.29 15.71 24.10
N ARG A 260 -2.07 15.23 23.87
CA ARG A 260 -1.18 14.56 24.83
C ARG A 260 -1.75 13.29 25.46
N VAL A 261 -2.77 12.70 24.85
CA VAL A 261 -3.17 11.33 25.14
C VAL A 261 -2.17 10.40 24.46
N VAL A 262 -1.74 9.38 25.20
CA VAL A 262 -0.89 8.30 24.70
C VAL A 262 -1.81 7.11 24.45
N ALA A 263 -1.72 6.50 23.26
CA ALA A 263 -2.41 5.27 22.93
C ALA A 263 -1.97 4.19 23.92
N THR A 264 -2.93 3.63 24.64
CA THR A 264 -2.66 2.46 25.48
C THR A 264 -2.50 1.23 24.59
N PRO A 265 -1.52 0.35 24.88
CA PRO A 265 -1.47 -0.97 24.27
C PRO A 265 -2.75 -1.77 24.51
#